data_AF-A0A1V8XEG6-F1
#
_entry.id   AF-A0A1V8XEG6-F1
#
_cell.length_a   1.000
_cell.length_b   1.000
_cell.length_c   1.000
_cell.angle_alpha   90.00
_cell.angle_beta   90.00
_cell.angle_gamma   90.00
#
_symmetry.space_group_name_H-M   'P 1'
#
loop_
_entity.id
_entity.type
_entity.pdbx_description
1 polymer ?
#
loop_
_entity_poly.entity_id
_entity_poly.type
_entity_poly.pdbx_seq_one_letter_code
_entity_poly.pdbx_strand_id
1 'polypeptide(L)' 'MKKRQKKKNAYKQYIRSIFTGYEKMLENTDLEEMKFTYLNEETLLSRDENQRIHFTTRDLPQK' A
#
# COMPACT_ATOMS: atom_id res chain seq x y z
N MET A 1 -11.94 19.68 -12.86
CA MET A 1 -11.74 18.21 -12.94
C MET A 1 -12.97 17.47 -12.42
N LYS A 2 -13.61 16.62 -13.22
CA LYS A 2 -14.79 15.83 -12.78
C LYS A 2 -14.42 14.98 -11.55
N LYS A 3 -15.25 14.97 -10.49
CA LYS A 3 -15.00 14.24 -9.22
C LYS A 3 -14.55 12.78 -9.43
N ARG A 4 -15.15 12.09 -10.40
CA ARG A 4 -14.79 10.72 -10.82
C ARG A 4 -13.32 10.58 -11.25
N GLN A 5 -12.80 11.54 -12.01
CA GLN A 5 -11.41 11.51 -12.48
C GLN A 5 -10.43 11.69 -11.33
N LYS A 6 -10.75 12.58 -10.37
CA LYS A 6 -9.93 12.79 -9.17
C LYS A 6 -9.84 11.50 -8.35
N LYS A 7 -10.96 10.80 -8.12
CA LYS A 7 -11.00 9.51 -7.41
C LYS A 7 -10.16 8.43 -8.12
N LYS A 8 -10.30 8.32 -9.45
CA LYS A 8 -9.49 7.37 -10.25
C LYS A 8 -8.00 7.66 -10.16
N ASN A 9 -7.60 8.94 -10.24
CA ASN A 9 -6.19 9.33 -10.14
C ASN A 9 -5.62 9.06 -8.75
N ALA A 10 -6.39 9.34 -7.69
CA ALA A 10 -5.98 9.06 -6.32
C ALA A 10 -5.77 7.54 -6.08
N TYR A 11 -6.69 6.70 -6.57
CA TYR A 11 -6.51 5.25 -6.50
C TYR A 11 -5.28 4.77 -7.28
N LYS A 12 -5.04 5.31 -8.49
CA LYS A 12 -3.80 5.00 -9.24
C LYS A 12 -2.55 5.40 -8.47
N GLN A 13 -2.58 6.53 -7.76
CA GLN A 13 -1.46 6.99 -6.95
C GLN A 13 -1.25 6.08 -5.73
N TYR A 14 -2.33 5.61 -5.11
CA TYR A 14 -2.29 4.63 -4.03
C TYR A 14 -1.60 3.33 -4.48
N ILE A 15 -2.05 2.75 -5.59
CA ILE A 15 -1.42 1.54 -6.15
C ILE A 15 0.05 1.75 -6.48
N ARG A 16 0.41 2.88 -7.10
CA ARG A 16 1.83 3.22 -7.36
C ARG A 16 2.64 3.30 -6.09
N SER A 17 2.09 3.90 -5.03
CA SER A 17 2.78 4.05 -3.75
C SER A 17 3.07 2.69 -3.10
N ILE A 18 2.13 1.74 -3.20
CA ILE A 18 2.32 0.37 -2.73
C ILE A 18 3.50 -0.30 -3.46
N PHE A 19 3.54 -0.25 -4.79
CA PHE A 19 4.63 -0.86 -5.56
C PHE A 19 5.98 -0.19 -5.34
N THR A 20 6.01 1.15 -5.24
CA THR A 20 7.25 1.86 -4.88
C THR A 20 7.69 1.52 -3.45
N GLY A 21 6.76 1.29 -2.52
CA GLY A 21 7.06 0.78 -1.19
C GLY A 21 7.69 -0.61 -1.23
N TYR A 22 7.13 -1.50 -2.04
CA TYR A 22 7.68 -2.83 -2.26
C TYR A 22 9.10 -2.80 -2.84
N GLU A 23 9.36 -1.97 -3.85
CA GLU A 23 10.71 -1.78 -4.41
C GLU A 23 11.69 -1.30 -3.35
N LYS A 24 11.30 -0.33 -2.51
CA LYS A 24 12.12 0.14 -1.39
C LYS A 24 12.40 -0.95 -0.36
N MET A 25 11.41 -1.81 -0.08
CA MET A 25 11.63 -2.95 0.80
C MET A 25 12.59 -3.94 0.15
N LEU A 26 12.51 -4.21 -1.17
CA LEU A 26 13.49 -5.06 -1.84
C LEU A 26 14.92 -4.50 -1.75
N GLU A 27 15.09 -3.19 -1.87
CA GLU A 27 16.39 -2.52 -1.76
C GLU A 27 16.92 -2.46 -0.32
N ASN A 28 16.02 -2.36 0.68
CA ASN A 28 16.38 -2.23 2.08
C ASN A 28 15.71 -3.31 2.94
N THR A 29 16.52 -4.27 3.38
CA THR A 29 16.11 -5.39 4.25
C THR A 29 15.72 -4.97 5.67
N ASP A 30 16.10 -3.78 6.12
CA ASP A 30 15.78 -3.27 7.45
C ASP A 30 14.34 -2.76 7.56
N LEU A 31 13.65 -2.60 6.42
CA LEU A 31 12.24 -2.25 6.38
C LEU A 31 11.39 -3.51 6.58
N GLU A 32 10.89 -3.69 7.80
CA GLU A 32 10.03 -4.81 8.17
C GLU A 32 8.57 -4.64 7.72
N GLU A 33 8.02 -3.42 7.84
CA GLU A 33 6.64 -3.14 7.45
C GLU A 33 6.45 -1.76 6.79
N MET A 34 5.44 -1.66 5.91
CA MET A 34 4.96 -0.40 5.33
C MET A 34 3.43 -0.42 5.19
N LYS A 35 2.78 0.69 5.53
CA LYS A 35 1.32 0.82 5.50
C LYS A 35 0.89 1.85 4.46
N PHE A 36 -0.09 1.50 3.65
CA PHE A 36 -0.70 2.36 2.64
C PHE A 36 -2.20 2.39 2.86
N THR A 37 -2.80 3.58 2.81
CA THR A 37 -4.24 3.75 3.01
C THR A 37 -4.87 4.52 1.86
N TYR A 38 -6.10 4.12 1.50
CA TYR A 38 -6.92 4.85 0.57
C TYR A 38 -8.41 4.66 0.88
N LEU A 39 -9.08 5.76 1.20
CA LEU A 39 -10.48 5.75 1.66
C LEU A 39 -10.66 4.80 2.85
N ASN A 40 -11.35 3.68 2.63
CA ASN A 40 -11.66 2.68 3.65
C ASN A 40 -10.87 1.39 3.42
N GLU A 41 -9.74 1.47 2.72
CA GLU A 41 -8.87 0.34 2.43
C GLU A 41 -7.48 0.64 2.98
N GLU A 42 -6.85 -0.36 3.59
CA GLU A 42 -5.46 -0.33 4.00
C GLU A 42 -4.73 -1.56 3.44
N THR A 43 -3.61 -1.32 2.76
CA THR A 43 -2.66 -2.37 2.36
C THR A 43 -1.41 -2.27 3.22
N LEU A 44 -1.10 -3.37 3.90
CA LEU A 44 0.14 -3.59 4.63
C LEU A 44 1.10 -4.38 3.76
N LEU A 45 2.33 -3.89 3.62
CA LEU A 45 3.49 -4.68 3.23
C LEU A 45 4.20 -5.12 4.50
N SER A 46 4.47 -6.40 4.64
CA SER A 46 5.17 -6.94 5.81
C SER A 46 6.11 -8.05 5.41
N ARG A 47 7.23 -8.20 6.10
CA ARG A 47 8.14 -9.33 5.94
C ARG A 47 7.73 -10.48 6.86
N ASP A 48 7.75 -11.70 6.34
CA ASP A 48 7.65 -12.89 7.16
C ASP A 48 9.02 -13.32 7.72
N GLU A 49 9.01 -14.38 8.54
CA GLU A 49 10.21 -14.99 9.13
C GLU A 49 11.24 -15.45 8.08
N ASN A 50 10.80 -15.71 6.84
CA ASN A 50 11.65 -16.09 5.71
C ASN A 50 12.09 -14.88 4.86
N GLN A 51 11.93 -13.66 5.37
CA GLN A 51 12.26 -12.41 4.68
C GLN A 51 11.47 -12.19 3.38
N ARG A 52 10.31 -12.84 3.22
CA ARG A 52 9.42 -12.66 2.07
C ARG A 52 8.44 -11.54 2.36
N ILE A 53 8.24 -10.67 1.37
CA ILE A 53 7.33 -9.55 1.48
C ILE A 53 5.92 -10.00 1.10
N HIS A 54 4.98 -9.84 2.02
CA HIS A 54 3.56 -10.12 1.86
C HIS A 54 2.76 -8.84 1.72
N PHE A 55 1.75 -8.89 0.85
CA PHE A 55 0.78 -7.82 0.64
C PHE A 55 -0.53 -8.24 1.32
N THR A 56 -0.97 -7.52 2.33
CA THR A 56 -2.22 -7.80 3.05
C THR A 56 -3.12 -6.59 2.98
N THR A 57 -4.22 -6.70 2.26
CA THR A 57 -5.23 -5.64 2.15
C THR A 57 -6.41 -5.93 3.07
N ARG A 58 -6.84 -4.94 3.86
CA ARG A 58 -8.00 -5.01 4.75
C ARG A 58 -8.88 -3.78 4.59
N ASP A 59 -10.18 -3.97 4.77
CA ASP A 59 -11.11 -2.86 4.87
C ASP A 59 -10.99 -2.19 6.25
N LEU A 60 -10.90 -0.87 6.24
CA LEU A 60 -10.98 -0.03 7.43
C LEU A 60 -12.45 0.21 7.77
N PRO A 61 -12.86 0.05 9.05
CA PRO A 61 -14.22 0.35 9.47
C PRO A 61 -14.53 1.83 9.21
N GLN A 62 -15.65 2.11 8.52
CA GLN A 62 -16.15 3.47 8.38
C GLN A 62 -16.58 3.99 9.75
N LYS A 63 -15.96 5.09 10.20
CA LYS A 63 -16.42 5.86 11.37
C LYS A 63 -17.69 6.64 11.04
#